data_AF-A0A3A2Z6X6-F1
#
_entry.id   AF-A0A3A2Z6X6-F1
#
_cell.length_a   1.000
_cell.length_b   1.000
_cell.length_c   1.000
_cell.angle_alpha   90.00
_cell.angle_beta   90.00
_cell.angle_gamma   90.00
#
_symmetry.space_group_name_H-M   'P 1'
#
loop_
_entity.id
_entity.type
_entity.pdbx_description
1 polymer ?
#
loop_
_entity_poly.entity_id
_entity_poly.type
_entity_poly.pdbx_seq_one_letter_code
_entity_poly.pdbx_strand_id
1 'polypeptide(L)'
;MHKEAKMDEVADPTDRAFSEEELLLASPVVLGFAFSEKLWLEFTISGVSDIEWSEDAFDSLVLPREQKSVIKALVESHTFHAAHNIDDVIQGKGKGLVSVLHGPPGTGKTLTAEGIAELLQRPLYMVSAGEL
;
A
#
# COMPACT_ATOMS: atom_id res chain seq x y z
N MET A 1 -7.54 -48.32 -27.56
CA MET A 1 -8.20 -47.12 -28.13
C MET A 1 -8.37 -46.12 -26.99
N HIS A 2 -7.30 -45.41 -26.64
CA HIS A 2 -7.34 -44.33 -25.65
C HIS A 2 -7.99 -43.11 -26.30
N LYS A 3 -9.03 -42.57 -25.67
CA LYS A 3 -9.61 -41.28 -26.03
C LYS A 3 -9.32 -40.36 -24.85
N GLU A 4 -8.34 -39.49 -25.00
CA GLU A 4 -8.10 -38.39 -24.06
C GLU A 4 -9.34 -37.48 -24.10
N ALA A 5 -9.97 -37.30 -22.95
CA ALA A 5 -10.94 -36.25 -22.75
C ALA A 5 -10.15 -34.94 -22.66
N LYS A 6 -10.35 -34.06 -23.63
CA LYS A 6 -9.82 -32.70 -23.60
C LYS A 6 -10.47 -31.99 -22.42
N MET A 7 -9.67 -31.64 -21.41
CA MET A 7 -10.11 -30.81 -20.29
C MET A 7 -10.39 -29.42 -20.87
N ASP A 8 -11.64 -28.99 -20.86
CA ASP A 8 -12.00 -27.63 -21.26
C ASP A 8 -11.32 -26.64 -20.30
N GLU A 9 -10.54 -25.72 -20.86
CA GLU A 9 -9.97 -24.57 -20.14
C GLU A 9 -11.14 -23.79 -19.52
N VAL A 10 -11.20 -23.77 -18.18
CA VAL A 10 -12.14 -22.92 -17.45
C VAL A 10 -11.61 -21.50 -17.59
N ALA A 11 -12.28 -20.68 -18.41
CA ALA A 11 -12.00 -19.26 -18.52
C ALA A 11 -12.01 -18.60 -17.14
N ASP A 12 -11.05 -17.70 -16.89
CA ASP A 12 -10.97 -16.93 -15.65
C ASP A 12 -12.29 -16.16 -15.45
N PRO A 13 -13.05 -16.36 -14.35
CA PRO A 13 -14.34 -15.71 -14.15
C PRO A 13 -14.28 -14.17 -14.19
N THR A 14 -13.10 -13.57 -14.10
CA THR A 14 -12.83 -12.13 -14.23
C THR A 14 -12.85 -11.59 -15.66
N ASP A 15 -12.78 -12.44 -16.69
CA ASP A 15 -12.80 -12.00 -18.11
C ASP A 15 -14.22 -11.78 -18.67
N ARG A 16 -15.25 -11.99 -17.85
CA ARG A 16 -16.64 -11.76 -18.26
C ARG A 16 -16.99 -10.27 -18.19
N ALA A 17 -17.25 -9.66 -19.35
CA ALA A 17 -17.92 -8.36 -19.41
C ALA A 17 -19.39 -8.48 -18.98
N PHE A 18 -19.84 -7.62 -18.07
CA PHE A 18 -21.24 -7.53 -17.62
C PHE A 18 -22.03 -6.54 -18.48
N SER A 19 -23.30 -6.84 -18.76
CA SER A 19 -24.24 -5.90 -19.40
C SER A 19 -24.67 -4.78 -18.45
N GLU A 20 -25.18 -3.65 -18.98
CA GLU A 20 -25.69 -2.55 -18.15
C GLU A 20 -26.81 -3.02 -17.23
N GLU A 21 -27.71 -3.87 -17.71
CA GLU A 21 -28.80 -4.44 -16.92
C GLU A 21 -28.31 -5.31 -15.77
N GLU A 22 -27.21 -6.03 -15.96
CA GLU A 22 -26.58 -6.83 -14.90
C GLU A 22 -25.87 -5.96 -13.87
N LEU A 23 -25.23 -4.87 -14.30
CA LEU A 23 -24.61 -3.91 -13.39
C LEU A 23 -25.66 -3.21 -12.50
N LEU A 24 -26.88 -2.98 -12.99
CA LEU A 24 -27.98 -2.45 -12.18
C LEU A 24 -28.40 -3.37 -11.03
N LEU A 25 -28.09 -4.67 -11.10
CA LEU A 25 -28.35 -5.64 -10.03
C LEU A 25 -27.19 -5.73 -9.03
N ALA A 26 -26.03 -5.15 -9.35
CA ALA A 26 -24.86 -5.19 -8.48
C ALA A 26 -25.04 -4.26 -7.26
N SER A 27 -24.33 -4.60 -6.17
CA SER A 27 -24.21 -3.71 -5.03
C SER A 27 -23.58 -2.38 -5.46
N PRO A 28 -24.18 -1.21 -5.14
CA PRO A 28 -23.59 0.09 -5.45
C PRO A 28 -22.48 0.48 -4.46
N VAL A 29 -22.15 -0.41 -3.52
CA VAL A 29 -21.13 -0.19 -2.48
C VAL A 29 -20.10 -1.31 -2.43
N VAL A 30 -18.90 -0.96 -1.98
CA VAL A 30 -17.80 -1.87 -1.66
C VAL A 30 -17.41 -1.72 -0.19
N LEU A 31 -16.91 -2.79 0.42
CA LEU A 31 -16.39 -2.75 1.77
C LEU A 31 -14.93 -2.29 1.75
N GLY A 32 -14.57 -1.38 2.66
CA GLY A 32 -13.20 -0.88 2.81
C GLY A 32 -12.88 -0.56 4.26
N PHE A 33 -11.59 -0.42 4.56
CA PHE A 33 -11.14 0.06 5.86
C PHE A 33 -10.75 1.53 5.76
N ALA A 34 -11.38 2.36 6.57
CA ALA A 34 -11.13 3.80 6.61
C ALA A 34 -9.98 4.09 7.59
N PHE A 35 -8.87 4.64 7.08
CA PHE A 35 -7.66 4.86 7.89
C PHE A 35 -7.84 5.97 8.94
N SER A 36 -8.64 6.99 8.62
CA SER A 36 -8.92 8.13 9.51
C SER A 36 -9.86 7.73 10.66
N GLU A 37 -10.92 6.98 10.37
CA GLU A 37 -11.93 6.53 11.33
C GLU A 37 -11.56 5.21 12.02
N LYS A 38 -10.63 4.45 11.44
CA LYS A 38 -10.14 3.14 11.92
C LYS A 38 -11.24 2.09 12.01
N LEU A 39 -12.14 2.10 11.04
CA LEU A 39 -13.31 1.24 10.97
C LEU A 39 -13.49 0.63 9.58
N TRP A 40 -14.11 -0.54 9.53
CA TRP A 40 -14.64 -1.11 8.28
C TRP A 40 -15.98 -0.47 7.96
N LEU A 41 -16.10 0.07 6.75
CA LEU A 41 -17.27 0.81 6.27
C LEU A 41 -17.67 0.36 4.86
N GLU A 42 -18.88 0.73 4.46
CA GLU A 42 -19.36 0.65 3.08
C GLU A 42 -19.08 1.98 2.36
N PHE A 43 -18.47 1.90 1.18
CA PHE A 43 -18.15 3.04 0.32
C PHE A 43 -18.94 2.95 -0.96
N THR A 44 -19.55 4.05 -1.39
CA THR A 44 -20.24 4.12 -2.67
C THR A 44 -19.22 3.97 -3.81
N ILE A 45 -19.49 3.09 -4.77
CA ILE A 45 -18.58 2.85 -5.91
C ILE A 45 -18.27 4.14 -6.67
N SER A 46 -19.26 5.03 -6.81
CA SER A 46 -19.08 6.34 -7.46
C SER A 46 -18.14 7.30 -6.73
N GLY A 47 -17.83 7.04 -5.45
CA GLY A 47 -16.89 7.80 -4.64
C GLY A 47 -15.52 7.15 -4.50
N VAL A 48 -15.29 6.00 -5.16
CA VAL A 48 -13.99 5.31 -5.16
C VAL A 48 -13.26 5.65 -6.44
N SER A 49 -12.00 6.04 -6.31
CA SER A 49 -11.09 6.30 -7.42
C SER A 49 -9.69 5.81 -7.05
N ASP A 50 -8.81 5.78 -8.05
CA ASP A 50 -7.39 5.60 -7.79
C ASP A 50 -6.86 6.73 -6.89
N ILE A 51 -5.89 6.40 -6.05
CA ILE A 51 -5.24 7.36 -5.16
C ILE A 51 -4.31 8.25 -5.99
N GLU A 52 -4.47 9.56 -5.86
CA GLU A 52 -3.56 10.55 -6.43
C GLU A 52 -2.37 10.76 -5.49
N TRP A 53 -1.23 10.14 -5.82
CA TRP A 53 0.00 10.24 -5.04
C TRP A 53 0.80 11.50 -5.39
N SER A 54 1.47 12.08 -4.41
CA SER A 54 2.35 13.23 -4.58
C SER A 54 3.79 12.78 -4.81
N GLU A 55 4.22 12.77 -6.07
CA GLU A 55 5.59 12.39 -6.46
C GLU A 55 6.67 13.28 -5.81
N ASP A 56 6.34 14.55 -5.54
CA ASP A 56 7.26 15.55 -4.98
C ASP A 56 7.26 15.62 -3.45
N ALA A 57 6.36 14.91 -2.75
CA ALA A 57 6.18 15.05 -1.30
C ALA A 57 7.48 14.77 -0.52
N PHE A 58 8.16 13.67 -0.82
CA PHE A 58 9.43 13.33 -0.18
C PHE A 58 10.55 14.35 -0.51
N ASP A 59 10.57 14.83 -1.75
CA ASP A 59 11.58 15.77 -2.22
C ASP A 59 11.38 17.18 -1.65
N SER A 60 10.15 17.54 -1.26
CA SER A 60 9.83 18.78 -0.56
C SER A 60 10.33 18.84 0.89
N LEU A 61 10.68 17.69 1.51
CA LEU A 61 11.11 17.64 2.90
C LEU A 61 12.35 18.53 3.14
N VAL A 62 12.39 19.30 4.22
CA VAL A 62 13.57 20.10 4.57
C VAL A 62 14.54 19.22 5.38
N LEU A 63 15.22 18.32 4.68
CA LEU A 63 16.23 17.42 5.24
C LEU A 63 17.55 17.55 4.45
N PRO A 64 18.72 17.42 5.11
CA PRO A 64 20.00 17.31 4.42
C PRO A 64 19.96 16.21 3.34
N ARG A 65 20.53 16.49 2.16
CA ARG A 65 20.49 15.58 1.01
C ARG A 65 21.01 14.17 1.34
N GLU A 66 22.07 14.09 2.13
CA GLU A 66 22.65 12.81 2.55
C GLU A 66 21.66 11.99 3.39
N GLN A 67 20.96 12.64 4.34
CA GLN A 67 19.93 11.97 5.15
C GLN A 67 18.75 11.50 4.30
N LYS A 68 18.27 12.33 3.37
CA LYS A 68 17.22 11.93 2.42
C LYS A 68 17.64 10.71 1.61
N SER A 69 18.86 10.71 1.09
CA SER A 69 19.39 9.61 0.28
C SER A 69 19.44 8.30 1.08
N VAL A 70 19.86 8.36 2.35
CA VAL A 70 19.90 7.18 3.21
C VAL A 70 18.49 6.67 3.49
N ILE A 71 17.56 7.56 3.87
CA ILE A 71 16.16 7.18 4.14
C ILE A 71 15.55 6.53 2.91
N LYS A 72 15.66 7.17 1.74
CA LYS A 72 15.14 6.68 0.46
C LYS A 72 15.68 5.28 0.13
N ALA A 73 16.99 5.09 0.19
CA ALA A 73 17.61 3.79 -0.07
C ALA A 73 17.12 2.69 0.89
N LEU A 74 16.98 3.00 2.19
CA LEU A 74 16.50 2.04 3.18
C LEU A 74 15.05 1.62 2.91
N VAL A 75 14.16 2.58 2.66
CA VAL A 75 12.73 2.28 2.47
C VAL A 75 12.47 1.59 1.13
N GLU A 76 13.15 1.98 0.06
CA GLU A 76 13.02 1.34 -1.26
C GLU A 76 13.59 -0.08 -1.24
N SER A 77 14.79 -0.29 -0.67
CA SER A 77 15.39 -1.62 -0.56
C SER A 77 14.51 -2.58 0.23
N HIS A 78 13.85 -2.10 1.29
CA HIS A 78 12.95 -2.91 2.09
C HIS A 78 11.64 -3.23 1.38
N THR A 79 11.10 -2.28 0.63
CA THR A 79 9.80 -2.37 -0.06
C THR A 79 9.86 -3.24 -1.31
N PHE A 80 10.87 -3.04 -2.17
CA PHE A 80 10.94 -3.64 -3.51
C PHE A 80 11.79 -4.91 -3.57
N HIS A 81 12.63 -5.19 -2.57
CA HIS A 81 13.45 -6.40 -2.52
C HIS A 81 13.05 -7.42 -1.45
N ALA A 82 11.86 -7.27 -0.85
CA ALA A 82 11.33 -8.19 0.16
C ALA A 82 11.23 -9.67 -0.28
N ALA A 83 11.18 -9.94 -1.59
CA ALA A 83 11.14 -11.27 -2.16
C ALA A 83 12.51 -11.86 -2.55
N HIS A 84 13.57 -11.04 -2.68
CA HIS A 84 14.83 -11.49 -3.29
C HIS A 84 16.14 -11.18 -2.55
N ASN A 85 16.24 -10.18 -1.64
CA ASN A 85 17.56 -9.76 -1.13
C ASN A 85 17.76 -9.68 0.39
N ILE A 86 16.87 -10.23 1.21
CA ILE A 86 17.18 -10.45 2.64
C ILE A 86 16.59 -11.79 3.06
N ASP A 87 17.08 -12.88 2.46
CA ASP A 87 17.13 -14.13 3.21
C ASP A 87 18.28 -13.94 4.22
N ASP A 88 17.92 -13.42 5.39
CA ASP A 88 18.66 -13.72 6.60
C ASP A 88 18.87 -15.25 6.62
N VAL A 89 19.96 -15.73 7.21
CA VAL A 89 20.33 -17.18 7.28
C VAL A 89 19.17 -18.08 7.78
N ILE A 90 18.13 -17.47 8.36
CA ILE A 90 16.88 -18.07 8.79
C ILE A 90 15.71 -17.45 7.99
N GLN A 91 15.00 -18.28 7.21
CA GLN A 91 13.77 -17.88 6.54
C GLN A 91 12.79 -17.20 7.53
N GLY A 92 12.38 -15.98 7.20
CA GLY A 92 11.40 -15.21 7.98
C GLY A 92 11.98 -14.23 9.01
N LYS A 93 13.31 -14.13 9.16
CA LYS A 93 13.96 -13.04 9.92
C LYS A 93 14.40 -11.89 9.00
N GLY A 94 14.61 -10.69 9.56
CA GLY A 94 15.22 -9.55 8.84
C GLY A 94 14.28 -8.70 7.98
N LYS A 95 12.97 -9.01 7.91
CA LYS A 95 12.01 -8.31 7.04
C LYS A 95 11.34 -7.08 7.67
N GLY A 96 11.84 -6.55 8.77
CA GLY A 96 11.26 -5.38 9.45
C GLY A 96 12.18 -4.18 9.34
N LEU A 97 11.68 -3.05 8.81
CA LEU A 97 12.33 -1.76 8.92
C LEU A 97 11.65 -0.95 10.02
N VAL A 98 12.39 -0.60 11.06
CA VAL A 98 11.92 0.29 12.14
C VAL A 98 12.77 1.54 12.12
N SER A 99 12.12 2.69 11.98
CA SER A 99 12.78 4.01 11.98
C SER A 99 12.24 4.85 13.14
N VAL A 100 13.14 5.50 13.88
CA VAL A 100 12.80 6.40 14.97
C VAL A 100 13.17 7.83 14.57
N LEU A 101 12.18 8.70 14.47
CA LEU A 101 12.37 10.11 14.17
C LEU A 101 12.35 10.92 15.47
N HIS A 102 13.48 11.52 15.84
CA HIS A 102 13.61 12.30 17.07
C HIS A 102 13.98 13.76 16.78
N GLY A 103 13.54 14.67 17.66
CA GLY A 103 13.84 16.10 17.56
C GLY A 103 12.76 16.99 18.15
N PRO A 104 13.02 18.29 18.32
CA PRO A 104 12.05 19.26 18.85
C PRO A 104 10.69 19.25 18.12
N PRO A 105 9.60 19.72 18.74
CA PRO A 105 8.32 19.91 18.06
C PRO A 105 8.47 20.77 16.80
N GLY A 106 7.69 20.48 15.76
CA GLY A 106 7.70 21.28 14.51
C GLY A 106 8.83 20.96 13.52
N THR A 107 9.70 19.97 13.78
CA THR A 107 10.81 19.62 12.87
C THR A 107 10.43 18.65 11.74
N GLY A 108 9.15 18.54 11.39
CA GLY A 108 8.71 17.71 10.26
C GLY A 108 8.83 16.19 10.45
N LYS A 109 8.80 15.68 11.68
CA LYS A 109 8.83 14.23 11.95
C LYS A 109 7.65 13.49 11.31
N THR A 110 6.43 13.94 11.58
CA THR A 110 5.20 13.37 10.97
C THR A 110 5.23 13.53 9.46
N LEU A 111 5.60 14.73 8.98
CA LEU A 111 5.73 15.02 7.56
C LEU A 111 6.74 14.10 6.85
N THR A 112 7.80 13.68 7.55
CA THR A 112 8.78 12.72 7.01
C THR A 112 8.13 11.35 6.80
N ALA A 113 7.29 10.88 7.74
CA ALA A 113 6.56 9.62 7.59
C ALA A 113 5.52 9.69 6.45
N GLU A 114 4.80 10.81 6.34
CA GLU A 114 3.87 11.09 5.24
C GLU A 114 4.60 11.11 3.89
N GLY A 115 5.73 11.81 3.78
CA GLY A 115 6.54 11.85 2.56
C GLY A 115 7.09 10.47 2.16
N ILE A 116 7.44 9.61 3.12
CA ILE A 116 7.82 8.22 2.83
C ILE A 116 6.63 7.42 2.30
N ALA A 117 5.43 7.61 2.87
CA ALA A 117 4.22 6.92 2.43
C ALA A 117 3.86 7.28 0.98
N GLU A 118 3.95 8.56 0.63
CA GLU A 118 3.78 9.07 -0.74
C GLU A 118 4.84 8.49 -1.70
N LEU A 119 6.12 8.52 -1.32
CA LEU A 119 7.21 7.96 -2.12
C LEU A 119 7.00 6.47 -2.44
N LEU A 120 6.49 5.70 -1.47
CA LEU A 120 6.24 4.27 -1.63
C LEU A 120 4.88 3.95 -2.24
N GLN A 121 4.02 4.96 -2.45
CA GLN A 121 2.63 4.80 -2.87
C GLN A 121 1.87 3.81 -1.97
N ARG A 122 2.00 3.99 -0.65
CA ARG A 122 1.38 3.13 0.37
C ARG A 122 0.58 3.95 1.38
N PRO A 123 -0.66 3.53 1.72
CA PRO A 123 -1.44 4.20 2.75
C PRO A 123 -0.72 4.24 4.12
N LEU A 124 -0.77 5.39 4.80
CA LEU A 124 -0.16 5.58 6.12
C LEU A 124 -1.18 5.34 7.24
N TYR A 125 -1.02 4.27 8.00
CA TYR A 125 -1.81 4.02 9.21
C TYR A 125 -1.18 4.70 10.43
N MET A 126 -1.81 5.78 10.91
CA MET A 126 -1.34 6.50 12.09
C MET A 126 -1.95 5.94 13.37
N VAL A 127 -1.11 5.64 14.37
CA VAL A 127 -1.55 5.21 15.70
C VAL A 127 -1.03 6.20 16.73
N SER A 128 -1.92 6.69 17.60
CA SER A 128 -1.54 7.56 18.72
C SER A 128 -1.40 6.74 20.01
N ALA A 129 -0.64 7.27 20.99
CA ALA A 129 -0.47 6.60 22.27
C ALA A 129 -1.78 6.42 23.07
N GLY A 130 -2.84 7.18 22.75
CA GLY A 130 -4.15 7.06 23.41
C GLY A 130 -5.04 5.96 22.84
N GLU A 131 -4.61 5.27 21.79
CA GLU A 131 -5.37 4.19 21.12
C GLU A 131 -4.85 2.80 21.48
N LEU A 132 -3.82 2.73 22.33
CA LEU A 132 -3.19 1.52 22.84
C LEU A 132 -3.73 1.13 24.21
#